data_AF-A0A6P1HCY3-F1
#
_entry.id   AF-A0A6P1HCY3-F1
#
_cell.length_a   1.000
_cell.length_b   1.000
_cell.length_c   1.000
_cell.angle_alpha   90.00
_cell.angle_beta   90.00
_cell.angle_gamma   90.00
#
_symmetry.space_group_name_H-M   'P 1'
#
loop_
_entity.id
_entity.type
_entity.pdbx_description
1 polymer ?
#
loop_
_entity_poly.entity_id
_entity_poly.type
_entity_poly.pdbx_seq_one_letter_code
_entity_poly.pdbx_strand_id
1 'polypeptide(L)' 'MCKNILNEIEYCREKMVQLTTTMPLSSEEVVAVSSKLDYLLNEYEKTKTK' A
#
# COMPACT_ATOMS: atom_id res chain seq x y z
N MET A 1 10.98 11.89 8.33
CA MET A 1 10.89 10.56 7.69
C MET A 1 9.46 10.03 7.62
N CYS A 2 8.68 10.00 8.73
CA CYS A 2 7.34 9.38 8.74
C CYS A 2 6.30 9.98 7.77
N LYS A 3 6.39 11.27 7.41
CA LYS A 3 5.47 11.91 6.45
C LYS A 3 5.52 11.29 5.05
N ASN A 4 6.68 10.82 4.59
CA ASN A 4 6.81 10.24 3.26
C ASN A 4 6.19 8.84 3.19
N ILE A 5 6.39 8.01 4.22
CA ILE A 5 5.82 6.66 4.28
C ILE A 5 4.29 6.71 4.36
N LEU A 6 3.73 7.62 5.17
CA LEU A 6 2.28 7.79 5.27
C LEU A 6 1.65 8.24 3.94
N ASN A 7 2.31 9.14 3.20
CA ASN A 7 1.83 9.55 1.88
C ASN A 7 1.85 8.40 0.88
N GLU A 8 2.90 7.56 0.90
CA GLU A 8 2.97 6.39 0.02
C GLU A 8 1.95 5.31 0.38
N ILE A 9 1.67 5.12 1.68
CA ILE A 9 0.59 4.23 2.15
C ILE A 9 -0.75 4.71 1.59
N GLU A 10 -1.09 5.99 1.74
CA GLU A 10 -2.38 6.49 1.28
C GLU A 10 -2.49 6.43 -0.25
N TYR A 11 -1.42 6.76 -0.97
CA TYR A 11 -1.37 6.57 -2.43
C TYR A 11 -1.64 5.11 -2.83
N CYS A 12 -1.00 4.14 -2.16
CA CYS A 12 -1.23 2.74 -2.44
C CYS A 12 -2.66 2.29 -2.09
N ARG A 13 -3.26 2.83 -1.02
CA ARG A 13 -4.66 2.57 -0.65
C ARG A 13 -5.62 3.07 -1.72
N GLU A 14 -5.48 4.32 -2.17
CA GLU A 14 -6.32 4.89 -3.24
C GLU A 14 -6.19 4.08 -4.53
N LYS A 15 -4.96 3.74 -4.92
CA LYS A 15 -4.69 2.93 -6.10
C LYS A 15 -5.32 1.53 -6.00
N MET A 16 -5.27 0.90 -4.82
CA MET A 16 -5.89 -0.41 -4.60
C MET A 16 -7.42 -0.33 -4.72
N VAL A 17 -8.05 0.71 -4.17
CA VAL A 17 -9.49 0.93 -4.34
C VAL A 17 -9.84 1.10 -5.82
N GLN A 18 -9.08 1.92 -6.56
CA GLN A 18 -9.33 2.11 -8.00
C GLN A 18 -9.16 0.80 -8.79
N LEU A 19 -8.06 0.07 -8.59
CA LEU A 19 -7.80 -1.17 -9.34
C LEU A 19 -8.82 -2.26 -9.02
N THR A 20 -9.23 -2.40 -7.77
CA THR A 20 -10.20 -3.45 -7.37
C THR A 20 -11.63 -3.17 -7.85
N THR A 21 -11.93 -1.92 -8.26
CA THR A 21 -13.21 -1.60 -8.93
C THR A 21 -13.25 -2.05 -10.38
N THR A 22 -12.10 -2.19 -11.04
CA THR A 22 -12.00 -2.48 -12.48
C THR A 22 -11.36 -3.83 -12.78
N MET A 23 -10.63 -4.42 -11.83
CA MET A 23 -9.85 -5.64 -12.02
C MET A 23 -10.13 -6.68 -10.93
N PRO A 24 -10.04 -7.98 -11.26
CA PRO A 24 -10.08 -9.04 -10.27
C PRO A 24 -8.98 -8.88 -9.22
N LEU A 25 -9.28 -9.31 -7.98
CA LEU A 25 -8.32 -9.26 -6.87
C LEU A 25 -7.05 -10.09 -7.13
N SER A 26 -7.14 -11.11 -8.00
CA SER A 26 -6.03 -11.95 -8.43
C SER A 26 -5.23 -11.38 -9.59
N SER A 27 -5.59 -10.20 -10.11
CA SER A 27 -4.80 -9.55 -11.16
C SER A 27 -3.42 -9.18 -10.62
N GLU A 28 -2.41 -9.32 -11.46
CA GLU A 28 -1.02 -9.02 -11.09
C GLU A 28 -0.87 -7.59 -10.57
N GLU A 29 -1.60 -6.64 -11.15
CA GLU A 29 -1.58 -5.23 -10.72
C GLU A 29 -2.15 -5.04 -9.31
N VAL A 30 -3.27 -5.69 -8.98
CA VAL A 30 -3.84 -5.63 -7.62
C VAL A 30 -2.92 -6.30 -6.61
N VAL A 31 -2.36 -7.47 -6.94
CA VAL A 31 -1.43 -8.21 -6.07
C VAL A 31 -0.13 -7.42 -5.84
N ALA A 32 0.40 -6.76 -6.87
CA ALA A 32 1.59 -5.92 -6.75
C ALA A 32 1.34 -4.71 -5.85
N VAL A 33 0.20 -4.03 -6.01
CA VAL A 33 -0.17 -2.90 -5.14
C VAL A 33 -0.43 -3.36 -3.71
N SER A 34 -1.09 -4.50 -3.49
CA SER A 34 -1.31 -5.03 -2.14
C SER A 34 -0.01 -5.38 -1.44
N SER A 35 0.93 -6.00 -2.16
CA SER A 35 2.25 -6.36 -1.63
C SER A 35 3.07 -5.12 -1.27
N LYS A 36 2.99 -4.07 -2.09
CA LYS A 36 3.65 -2.79 -1.80
C LYS A 36 3.04 -2.09 -0.58
N LEU A 37 1.71 -2.10 -0.46
CA LEU A 37 1.02 -1.54 0.68
C LEU A 37 1.42 -2.25 2.00
N ASP A 38 1.48 -3.58 1.98
CA ASP A 38 1.91 -4.38 3.14
C ASP A 38 3.35 -4.04 3.56
N TYR A 39 4.27 -3.96 2.60
CA TYR A 39 5.66 -3.55 2.87
C TYR A 39 5.73 -2.17 3.54
N LEU A 40 5.01 -1.17 3.01
CA LEU A 40 5.02 0.19 3.56
C LEU A 40 4.41 0.25 4.96
N LEU A 41 3.35 -0.52 5.22
CA LEU A 41 2.75 -0.64 6.56
C LEU A 41 3.73 -1.25 7.55
N ASN A 42 4.45 -2.30 7.16
CA ASN A 42 5.49 -2.92 7.99
C ASN A 42 6.64 -1.96 8.28
N GLU A 43 7.12 -1.20 7.29
CA GLU A 43 8.15 -0.17 7.50
C GLU A 43 7.65 0.94 8.42
N TYR A 44 6.42 1.41 8.23
CA TYR A 44 5.82 2.40 9.11
C TYR A 44 5.73 1.91 10.55
N GLU A 45 5.32 0.66 10.76
CA GLU A 45 5.21 0.09 12.10
C GLU A 45 6.57 0.00 12.79
N LYS A 46 7.63 -0.41 12.07
CA LYS A 46 9.02 -0.37 12.58
C LYS A 46 9.45 1.03 13.01
N THR A 47 8.93 2.09 12.37
CA THR A 47 9.22 3.48 12.80
C THR A 47 8.47 3.90 14.06
N LYS A 48 7.35 3.25 14.41
CA LYS A 48 6.62 3.51 15.67
C LYS A 48 7.17 2.73 16.85
N THR A 49 7.76 1.55 16.63
CA THR A 49 8.27 0.68 17.69
C THR A 49 9.65 1.10 18.22
N LYS A 50 10.04 2.36 18.05
CA LYS A 50 11.37 2.88 18.39
C LYS A 50 11.32 3.97 19.45
#